data_AF-A0A6N6PDW6-F1
#
_entry.id   AF-A0A6N6PDW6-F1
#
_cell.length_a   1.000
_cell.length_b   1.000
_cell.length_c   1.000
_cell.angle_alpha   90.00
_cell.angle_beta   90.00
_cell.angle_gamma   90.00
#
_symmetry.space_group_name_H-M   'P 1'
#
loop_
_entity.id
_entity.type
_entity.pdbx_description
1 polymer ?
#
loop_
_entity_poly.entity_id
_entity_poly.type
_entity_poly.pdbx_seq_one_letter_code
_entity_poly.pdbx_strand_id
1 'polypeptide(L)' 'MPRSVRIQYAGAVYHVMCRGDRREAIFADDGDRGMFLSTLGQMCARSGLRVHSYVLMSNH' A
#
# COMPACT_ATOMS: atom_id res chain seq x y z
N MET A 1 14.98 0.62 18.37
CA MET A 1 14.94 -0.86 18.23
C MET A 1 14.91 -1.22 16.76
N PRO A 2 15.81 -2.07 16.26
CA PRO A 2 15.74 -2.55 14.89
C PRO A 2 14.48 -3.40 14.70
N ARG A 3 13.78 -3.19 13.59
CA ARG A 3 12.67 -4.07 13.21
C ARG A 3 13.24 -5.45 12.84
N SER A 4 12.56 -6.51 13.28
CA SER A 4 12.87 -7.87 12.83
C SER A 4 12.82 -7.98 11.31
N VAL A 5 13.64 -8.87 10.75
CA VAL A 5 13.66 -9.16 9.32
C VAL A 5 12.30 -9.68 8.88
N ARG A 6 11.83 -9.23 7.71
CA ARG A 6 10.61 -9.77 7.09
C ARG A 6 10.93 -11.12 6.48
N ILE A 7 10.33 -12.18 7.02
CA ILE A 7 10.41 -13.53 6.47
C ILE A 7 9.67 -13.56 5.14
N GLN A 8 10.28 -14.15 4.10
CA GLN A 8 9.75 -14.23 2.73
C GLN A 8 9.73 -15.67 2.23
N TYR A 9 8.58 -16.09 1.69
CA TYR A 9 8.39 -17.41 1.07
C TYR A 9 7.21 -17.34 0.07
N ALA A 10 7.12 -18.32 -0.82
CA ALA A 10 6.07 -18.38 -1.83
C ALA A 10 4.68 -18.49 -1.18
N GLY A 11 3.74 -17.62 -1.58
CA GLY A 11 2.39 -17.59 -1.04
C GLY A 11 2.23 -16.91 0.32
N ALA A 12 3.30 -16.29 0.86
CA ALA A 12 3.21 -15.53 2.09
C ALA A 12 2.19 -14.36 1.97
N VAL A 13 1.42 -14.15 3.02
CA VAL A 13 0.42 -13.07 3.12
C VAL A 13 0.93 -12.01 4.09
N TYR A 14 0.88 -10.75 3.67
CA TYR A 14 1.33 -9.62 4.47
C TYR A 14 0.24 -8.57 4.62
N HIS A 15 0.14 -8.02 5.82
CA HIS A 15 -0.52 -6.74 6.03
C HIS A 15 0.50 -5.63 5.75
N VAL A 16 0.22 -4.80 4.74
CA VAL A 16 1.05 -3.67 4.35
C VAL A 16 0.29 -2.39 4.65
N MET A 17 0.97 -1.41 5.24
CA MET A 17 0.41 -0.12 5.58
C MET A 17 1.41 0.98 5.23
N CYS A 18 0.90 2.08 4.71
CA CYS A 18 1.62 3.35 4.58
C CYS A 18 1.03 4.34 5.58
N ARG A 19 1.80 5.36 5.95
CA ARG A 19 1.30 6.47 6.76
C ARG A 19 2.01 7.73 6.34
N GLY A 20 1.27 8.82 6.21
CA GLY A 20 1.85 10.14 5.93
C GLY A 20 2.87 10.52 7.01
N ASP A 21 3.99 11.13 6.61
CA ASP A 21 4.92 11.69 7.58
C ASP A 21 4.16 12.65 8.50
N ARG A 22 4.48 12.62 9.80
CA ARG A 22 3.76 13.39 10.83
C ARG A 22 2.24 13.22 10.82
N ARG A 23 1.71 12.12 10.26
CA ARG A 23 0.28 11.83 10.11
C ARG A 23 -0.46 12.78 9.16
N GLU A 24 0.28 13.53 8.34
CA GLU A 24 -0.26 14.47 7.37
C GLU A 24 -1.04 13.73 6.26
N ALA A 25 -1.87 14.47 5.53
CA ALA A 25 -2.59 13.94 4.39
C ALA A 25 -1.59 13.52 3.30
N ILE A 26 -1.73 12.30 2.81
CA ILE A 26 -0.99 11.77 1.66
C ILE A 26 -1.65 12.28 0.36
N PHE A 27 -2.98 12.34 0.35
CA PHE A 27 -3.78 12.69 -0.82
C PHE A 27 -4.43 14.06 -0.62
N ALA A 28 -4.13 15.02 -1.49
CA ALA A 28 -4.71 16.35 -1.43
C ALA A 28 -6.18 16.32 -1.89
N ASP A 29 -6.49 15.52 -2.92
CA ASP A 29 -7.82 15.43 -3.51
C ASP A 29 -8.15 14.02 -4.06
N ASP A 30 -9.33 13.86 -4.64
CA ASP A 30 -9.78 12.60 -5.20
C ASP A 30 -9.01 12.20 -6.48
N GLY A 31 -8.37 13.17 -7.16
CA GLY A 31 -7.47 12.92 -8.28
C GLY A 31 -6.23 12.14 -7.84
N ASP A 32 -5.62 12.55 -6.73
CA ASP A 32 -4.49 11.82 -6.14
C ASP A 32 -4.87 10.39 -5.74
N ARG A 33 -6.06 10.20 -5.17
CA ARG A 33 -6.60 8.88 -4.80
C ARG A 33 -6.79 8.00 -6.05
N GLY A 34 -7.34 8.58 -7.12
CA GLY A 34 -7.51 7.90 -8.39
C GLY A 34 -6.17 7.48 -9.01
N MET A 35 -5.18 8.37 -9.01
CA MET A 35 -3.83 8.08 -9.49
C MET A 35 -3.17 6.96 -8.69
N PHE A 36 -3.32 6.96 -7.36
CA PHE A 36 -2.81 5.91 -6.49
C PHE A 36 -3.43 4.55 -6.81
N LEU A 37 -4.76 4.48 -6.92
CA LEU A 37 -5.47 3.24 -7.24
C LEU A 37 -5.11 2.69 -8.62
N SER A 38 -4.98 3.57 -9.62
CA SER A 38 -4.50 3.19 -10.96
C SER A 38 -3.09 2.60 -10.90
N THR A 39 -2.18 3.25 -10.17
CA THR A 39 -0.79 2.81 -10.01
C THR A 39 -0.71 1.47 -9.27
N LEU A 40 -1.50 1.30 -8.20
CA LEU A 40 -1.60 0.04 -7.46
C LEU A 40 -2.10 -1.10 -8.37
N GLY A 41 -3.13 -0.85 -9.17
CA GLY A 41 -3.65 -1.83 -10.13
C GLY A 41 -2.60 -2.26 -11.17
N GLN A 42 -1.87 -1.30 -11.74
CA GLN A 42 -0.77 -1.59 -12.67
C GLN A 42 0.34 -2.41 -12.01
N MET A 43 0.67 -2.10 -10.74
CA MET A 43 1.68 -2.83 -9.99
C MET A 43 1.25 -4.28 -9.76
N CYS A 44 0.02 -4.52 -9.31
CA CYS A 44 -0.54 -5.87 -9.12
C CYS A 44 -0.48 -6.69 -10.42
N ALA A 45 -0.87 -6.10 -11.55
CA ALA A 45 -0.82 -6.75 -12.85
C ALA A 45 0.61 -7.13 -13.27
N ARG A 46 1.59 -6.28 -12.98
CA ARG A 46 3.00 -6.50 -13.36
C ARG A 46 3.73 -7.49 -12.45
N SER A 47 3.36 -7.56 -11.17
CA SER A 47 4.10 -8.36 -10.18
C SER A 47 3.41 -9.67 -9.80
N GLY A 48 2.16 -9.89 -10.22
CA GLY A 48 1.36 -11.04 -9.81
C GLY A 48 0.92 -10.99 -8.34
N LEU A 49 1.01 -9.83 -7.68
CA LEU A 49 0.53 -9.67 -6.30
C LEU A 49 -1.00 -9.71 -6.26
N ARG A 50 -1.55 -10.44 -5.29
CA ARG A 50 -2.98 -10.48 -5.03
C ARG A 50 -3.35 -9.65 -3.82
N VAL A 51 -4.27 -8.71 -4.00
CA VAL A 51 -4.84 -7.91 -2.91
C VAL A 51 -6.06 -8.66 -2.37
N HIS A 52 -5.99 -9.08 -1.11
CA HIS A 52 -7.10 -9.76 -0.44
C HIS A 52 -8.11 -8.78 0.17
N SER A 53 -7.62 -7.67 0.70
CA SER A 53 -8.42 -6.57 1.25
C SER A 53 -7.61 -5.28 1.16
N TYR A 54 -8.30 -4.14 1.07
CA TYR A 54 -7.65 -2.83 1.04
C TYR A 54 -8.55 -1.77 1.69
N VAL A 55 -7.92 -0.74 2.22
CA VAL A 55 -8.54 0.51 2.64
C VAL A 55 -7.64 1.65 2.17
N LEU A 56 -8.25 2.78 1.81
CA LEU A 56 -7.53 4.00 1.46
C LEU A 56 -8.07 5.15 2.32
N MET A 57 -7.21 5.70 3.17
CA MET A 57 -7.54 6.81 4.05
C MET A 57 -6.75 8.05 3.61
N SER A 58 -7.14 9.23 4.11
CA SER A 58 -6.43 10.47 3.75
C SER A 58 -4.95 10.46 4.16
N ASN A 59 -4.57 9.72 5.20
CA ASN A 59 -3.20 9.66 5.72
C ASN A 59 -2.61 8.24 5.86
N HIS A 60 -3.27 7.22 5.31
CA HIS A 60 -2.81 5.82 5.31
C HIS A 60 -3.28 5.06 4.06
#